data_AF-A0A5D0NH23-F1
#
_entry.id   AF-A0A5D0NH23-F1
#
_cell.length_a   1.000
_cell.length_b   1.000
_cell.length_c   1.000
_cell.angle_alpha   90.00
_cell.angle_beta   90.00
_cell.angle_gamma   90.00
#
_symmetry.space_group_name_H-M   'P 1'
#
loop_
_entity.id
_entity.type
_entity.pdbx_description
1 polymer ?
#
loop_
_entity_poly.entity_id
_entity_poly.type
_entity_poly.pdbx_seq_one_letter_code
_entity_poly.pdbx_strand_id
1 'polypeptide(L)'
;MTEIPPDAIPASSEPVPDAFSPETPRDPHWFKTAVFYEVSVRGFADSNGDGYGDLRGLIGKLDHLQWLGVDCLWLLPIYQSPLKDGGYDISGYTQILPDFGDLGDFVDLIEQAHARGIRVIADLVMNHTSDQHPWFQASRTDPTGPYGDFYMWDDTDTKYP
;
A
#
# COMPACT_ATOMS: atom_id res chain seq x y z
N MET A 1 5.58 -23.79 -23.32
CA MET A 1 5.85 -22.36 -23.08
C MET A 1 5.56 -21.67 -24.40
N THR A 2 4.37 -21.09 -24.54
CA THR A 2 3.94 -20.47 -25.79
C THR A 2 4.60 -19.10 -25.87
N GLU A 3 5.46 -18.90 -26.87
CA GLU A 3 6.14 -17.62 -27.11
C GLU A 3 5.11 -16.52 -27.38
N ILE A 4 5.27 -15.38 -26.71
CA ILE A 4 4.47 -14.19 -26.95
C ILE A 4 4.97 -13.55 -28.25
N PRO A 5 4.10 -13.29 -29.25
CA PRO A 5 4.52 -12.70 -30.52
C PRO A 5 5.19 -11.33 -30.33
N PRO A 6 6.20 -10.98 -31.14
CA PRO A 6 6.95 -9.73 -31.02
C PRO A 6 6.10 -8.46 -31.20
N ASP A 7 4.92 -8.57 -31.81
CA ASP A 7 3.98 -7.46 -32.02
C ASP A 7 2.97 -7.26 -30.86
N ALA A 8 3.13 -7.99 -29.74
CA ALA A 8 2.19 -7.94 -28.61
C ALA A 8 2.45 -6.80 -27.60
N ILE A 9 3.52 -6.02 -27.79
CA ILE A 9 3.81 -4.86 -26.94
C ILE A 9 3.37 -3.61 -27.72
N PRO A 10 2.31 -2.90 -27.27
CA PRO A 10 1.91 -1.66 -27.91
C PRO A 10 3.08 -0.67 -27.94
N ALA A 11 3.34 -0.07 -29.09
CA ALA A 11 4.39 0.93 -29.28
C ALA A 11 4.09 2.29 -28.61
N SER A 12 2.94 2.43 -27.94
CA SER A 12 2.53 3.68 -27.31
C SER A 12 3.02 3.75 -25.87
N SER A 13 3.79 4.79 -25.55
CA SER A 13 3.97 5.29 -24.19
C SER A 13 2.69 5.93 -23.61
N GLU A 14 1.55 5.71 -24.25
CA GLU A 14 0.27 6.21 -23.77
C GLU A 14 -0.20 5.25 -22.67
N PRO A 15 -0.50 5.77 -21.47
CA PRO A 15 -1.05 4.97 -20.37
C PRO A 15 -2.24 4.17 -20.88
N VAL A 16 -2.39 2.92 -20.43
CA VAL A 16 -3.59 2.15 -20.77
C VAL A 16 -4.77 2.85 -20.10
N PRO A 17 -5.69 3.49 -20.84
CA PRO A 17 -6.74 4.26 -20.21
C PRO A 17 -7.71 3.28 -19.55
N ASP A 18 -7.69 3.19 -18.22
CA ASP A 18 -8.81 2.60 -17.48
C ASP A 18 -9.71 3.73 -17.01
N ALA A 19 -10.81 3.91 -17.73
CA ALA A 19 -11.89 4.71 -17.21
C ALA A 19 -12.50 3.90 -16.06
N PHE A 20 -12.25 4.30 -14.81
CA PHE A 20 -12.87 3.76 -13.60
C PHE A 20 -14.38 4.08 -13.55
N SER A 21 -15.08 3.78 -14.64
CA SER A 21 -16.52 3.92 -14.83
C SER A 21 -17.20 2.64 -14.37
N PRO A 22 -18.30 2.73 -13.59
CA PRO A 22 -19.12 1.57 -13.23
C PRO A 22 -19.66 0.81 -14.44
N GLU A 23 -19.77 1.45 -15.60
CA GLU A 23 -20.42 0.88 -16.80
C GLU A 23 -19.48 0.07 -17.69
N THR A 24 -18.16 0.22 -17.52
CA THR A 24 -17.17 -0.52 -18.31
C THR A 24 -16.61 -1.66 -17.47
N PRO A 25 -16.74 -2.94 -17.91
CA PRO A 25 -16.10 -4.05 -17.22
C PRO A 25 -14.58 -3.84 -17.15
N ARG A 26 -14.02 -3.91 -15.95
CA ARG A 26 -12.58 -3.81 -15.74
C ARG A 26 -11.88 -4.98 -16.42
N ASP A 27 -10.77 -4.70 -17.12
CA ASP A 27 -9.92 -5.77 -17.65
C ASP A 27 -9.35 -6.60 -16.49
N PRO A 28 -9.70 -7.88 -16.34
CA PRO A 28 -9.15 -8.72 -15.27
C PRO A 28 -7.65 -9.00 -15.43
N HIS A 29 -7.05 -8.67 -16.57
CA HIS A 29 -5.64 -8.90 -16.88
C HIS A 29 -4.79 -7.63 -16.93
N TRP A 30 -5.32 -6.48 -16.51
CA TRP A 30 -4.65 -5.17 -16.58
C TRP A 30 -3.20 -5.20 -16.05
N PHE A 31 -2.96 -5.96 -14.97
CA PHE A 31 -1.67 -6.05 -14.29
C PHE A 31 -0.57 -6.70 -15.15
N LYS A 32 -0.94 -7.46 -16.21
CA LYS A 32 0.04 -8.12 -17.08
C LYS A 32 0.78 -7.15 -18.00
N THR A 33 0.19 -5.98 -18.26
CA THR A 33 0.76 -4.95 -19.14
C THR A 33 1.08 -3.66 -18.39
N ALA A 34 0.66 -3.55 -17.13
CA ALA A 34 0.85 -2.35 -16.32
C ALA A 34 2.32 -2.14 -15.93
N VAL A 35 2.76 -0.88 -15.98
CA VAL A 35 3.99 -0.41 -15.36
C VAL A 35 3.67 0.05 -13.94
N PHE A 36 4.22 -0.67 -12.95
CA PHE A 36 4.11 -0.34 -11.54
C PHE A 36 5.18 0.66 -11.13
N TYR A 37 4.79 1.61 -10.29
CA TYR A 37 5.69 2.56 -9.64
C TYR A 37 5.62 2.39 -8.13
N GLU A 38 6.65 1.75 -7.58
CA GLU A 38 6.83 1.63 -6.13
C GLU A 38 7.14 3.01 -5.53
N VAL A 39 6.37 3.40 -4.51
CA VAL A 39 6.50 4.72 -3.89
C VAL A 39 6.39 4.63 -2.36
N SER A 40 7.42 5.17 -1.70
CA SER A 40 7.40 5.44 -0.27
C SER A 40 6.80 6.81 -0.03
N VAL A 41 5.61 6.89 0.60
CA VAL A 41 4.94 8.17 0.89
C VAL A 41 5.87 9.11 1.64
N ARG A 42 6.54 8.60 2.68
CA ARG A 42 7.51 9.35 3.50
C ARG A 42 8.65 9.99 2.71
N GLY A 43 9.06 9.37 1.61
CA GLY A 43 10.22 9.79 0.82
C GLY A 43 9.88 10.60 -0.44
N PHE A 44 8.60 10.81 -0.76
CA PHE A 44 8.22 11.29 -2.09
C PHE A 44 8.01 12.80 -2.17
N ALA A 45 7.08 13.36 -1.40
CA ALA A 45 6.79 14.79 -1.40
C ALA A 45 6.13 15.23 -0.09
N ASP A 46 6.72 16.22 0.56
CA ASP A 46 6.19 16.90 1.76
C ASP A 46 5.26 18.04 1.33
N SER A 47 4.01 18.05 1.84
CA SER A 47 3.03 19.11 1.54
C SER A 47 2.87 20.14 2.66
N ASN A 48 3.30 19.82 3.88
CA ASN A 48 2.98 20.58 5.08
C ASN A 48 4.23 21.22 5.74
N GLY A 49 5.43 20.88 5.28
CA GLY A 49 6.71 21.41 5.73
C GLY A 49 7.26 20.78 7.02
N ASP A 50 6.79 19.60 7.43
CA ASP A 50 7.25 18.89 8.62
C ASP A 50 8.53 18.06 8.41
N GLY A 51 8.98 17.95 7.16
CA GLY A 51 10.21 17.24 6.78
C GLY A 51 10.00 15.81 6.31
N TYR A 52 8.75 15.32 6.25
CA TYR A 52 8.40 14.01 5.72
C TYR A 52 7.37 14.12 4.61
N GLY A 53 7.42 13.18 3.66
CA GLY A 53 6.39 13.08 2.65
C GLY A 53 5.07 12.53 3.20
N ASP A 54 3.97 13.01 2.61
CA ASP A 54 2.61 12.71 3.05
C ASP A 54 1.68 12.42 1.85
N LEU A 55 0.46 11.95 2.11
CA LEU A 55 -0.48 11.57 1.06
C LEU A 55 -0.90 12.78 0.19
N ARG A 56 -1.01 13.97 0.78
CA ARG A 56 -1.34 15.21 0.06
C ARG A 56 -0.21 15.64 -0.88
N GLY A 57 1.03 15.43 -0.47
CA GLY A 57 2.22 15.64 -1.27
C GLY A 57 2.26 14.69 -2.45
N LEU A 58 1.97 13.40 -2.24
CA LEU A 58 1.83 12.42 -3.32
C LEU A 58 0.71 12.81 -4.31
N ILE A 59 -0.46 13.22 -3.81
CA ILE A 59 -1.56 13.75 -4.65
C ILE A 59 -1.06 14.92 -5.52
N GLY A 60 -0.32 15.86 -4.93
CA GLY A 60 0.26 17.01 -5.63
C GLY A 60 1.28 16.66 -6.72
N LYS A 61 1.67 15.39 -6.85
CA LYS A 61 2.60 14.88 -7.87
C LYS A 61 1.96 13.89 -8.85
N LEU A 62 0.66 13.63 -8.75
CA LEU A 62 -0.02 12.71 -9.67
C LEU A 62 0.05 13.16 -11.14
N ASP A 63 0.08 14.46 -11.42
CA ASP A 63 0.26 14.96 -12.79
C ASP A 63 1.65 14.61 -13.36
N HIS A 64 2.68 14.60 -12.51
CA HIS A 64 4.01 14.14 -12.91
C HIS A 64 4.02 12.63 -13.17
N LEU A 65 3.36 11.85 -12.32
CA LEU A 65 3.28 10.39 -12.47
C LEU A 65 2.46 10.00 -13.71
N GLN A 66 1.41 10.74 -14.01
CA GLN A 66 0.64 10.58 -15.25
C GLN A 66 1.51 10.93 -16.48
N TRP A 67 2.25 12.05 -16.44
CA TRP A 67 3.18 12.41 -17.51
C TRP A 67 4.28 11.35 -17.72
N LEU A 68 4.78 10.76 -16.63
CA LEU A 68 5.77 9.69 -16.66
C LEU A 68 5.22 8.42 -17.34
N GLY A 69 3.90 8.22 -17.30
CA GLY A 69 3.22 7.12 -17.98
C GLY A 69 3.07 5.85 -17.13
N VAL A 70 2.99 5.97 -15.80
CA VAL A 70 2.78 4.81 -14.91
C VAL A 70 1.31 4.42 -14.87
N ASP A 71 1.02 3.12 -14.82
CA ASP A 71 -0.36 2.61 -14.80
C ASP A 71 -0.84 2.30 -13.38
N CYS A 72 0.08 2.05 -12.44
CA CYS A 72 -0.26 1.70 -11.06
C CYS A 72 0.79 2.21 -10.07
N LEU A 73 0.33 2.84 -8.98
CA LEU A 73 1.14 3.09 -7.80
C LEU A 73 1.15 1.85 -6.91
N TRP A 74 2.31 1.47 -6.44
CA TRP A 74 2.49 0.51 -5.36
C TRP A 74 2.99 1.26 -4.13
N LEU A 75 2.10 1.42 -3.15
CA LEU A 75 2.42 2.07 -1.90
C LEU A 75 3.09 1.08 -0.95
N LEU A 76 4.28 1.46 -0.46
CA LEU A 76 4.86 0.87 0.75
C LEU A 76 3.93 1.09 1.96
N PRO A 77 4.15 0.42 3.11
CA PRO A 77 3.22 0.50 4.25
C PRO A 77 2.88 1.93 4.68
N ILE A 78 1.58 2.24 4.65
CA ILE A 78 1.00 3.55 5.05
C ILE A 78 0.25 3.50 6.39
N TYR A 79 0.21 2.33 7.03
CA TYR A 79 -0.60 2.06 8.21
C TYR A 79 0.02 2.62 9.49
N GLN A 80 -0.82 2.77 10.52
CA GLN A 80 -0.36 3.07 11.87
C GLN A 80 0.72 2.08 12.32
N SER A 81 1.89 2.61 12.68
CA SER A 81 3.10 1.86 13.04
C SER A 81 3.98 2.69 13.97
N PRO A 82 4.78 2.08 14.87
CA PRO A 82 5.83 2.78 15.60
C PRO A 82 7.10 3.00 14.76
N LEU A 83 7.11 2.58 13.49
CA LEU A 83 8.17 2.79 12.51
C LEU A 83 9.54 2.22 12.92
N LYS A 84 9.57 1.10 13.64
CA LYS A 84 10.84 0.45 13.99
C LYS A 84 11.37 -0.43 12.87
N ASP A 85 10.53 -0.76 11.89
CA ASP A 85 10.90 -1.50 10.68
C ASP A 85 10.26 -0.87 9.43
N GLY A 86 10.44 0.44 9.27
CA GLY A 86 10.00 1.16 8.07
C GLY A 86 8.49 1.16 7.80
N GLY A 87 7.67 0.81 8.80
CA GLY A 87 6.21 0.70 8.68
C GLY A 87 5.69 -0.72 8.49
N TYR A 88 6.55 -1.71 8.33
CA TYR A 88 6.16 -3.13 8.25
C TYR A 88 5.74 -3.69 9.61
N ASP A 89 6.16 -3.05 10.71
CA ASP A 89 5.67 -3.31 12.07
C ASP A 89 4.33 -2.59 12.32
N ILE A 90 3.23 -3.12 11.79
CA ILE A 90 1.89 -2.49 11.85
C ILE A 90 1.26 -2.61 13.25
N SER A 91 0.80 -1.51 13.83
CA SER A 91 0.04 -1.46 15.09
C SER A 91 -1.45 -1.13 14.92
N GLY A 92 -1.89 -0.74 13.72
CA GLY A 92 -3.31 -0.60 13.38
C GLY A 92 -3.59 -0.67 11.88
N TYR A 93 -4.17 -1.78 11.41
CA TYR A 93 -4.43 -2.04 9.98
C TYR A 93 -5.48 -1.14 9.32
N THR A 94 -6.33 -0.46 10.09
CA THR A 94 -7.43 0.37 9.57
C THR A 94 -7.20 1.86 9.77
N GLN A 95 -5.97 2.25 10.10
CA GLN A 95 -5.58 3.62 10.38
C GLN A 95 -4.36 3.96 9.52
N ILE A 96 -4.35 5.16 8.96
CA ILE A 96 -3.18 5.74 8.31
C ILE A 96 -2.24 6.26 9.40
N LEU A 97 -0.93 6.14 9.17
CA LEU A 97 0.06 6.76 10.04
C LEU A 97 -0.15 8.29 10.06
N PRO A 98 -0.27 8.96 11.22
CA PRO A 98 -0.56 10.39 11.31
C PRO A 98 0.40 11.29 10.54
N ASP A 99 1.69 10.93 10.46
CA ASP A 99 2.69 11.64 9.66
C ASP A 99 2.32 11.69 8.15
N PHE A 100 1.53 10.73 7.67
CA PHE A 100 1.12 10.65 6.26
C PHE A 100 -0.25 11.30 5.98
N GLY A 101 -1.03 11.61 7.02
CA GLY A 101 -2.40 12.13 6.92
C GLY A 101 -3.43 11.18 7.53
N ASP A 102 -4.65 11.20 7.00
CA ASP A 102 -5.77 10.39 7.48
C ASP A 102 -6.41 9.50 6.40
N LEU A 103 -7.46 8.76 6.78
CA LEU A 103 -8.18 7.89 5.85
C LEU A 103 -8.87 8.68 4.72
N GLY A 104 -9.30 9.92 4.98
CA GLY A 104 -9.89 10.79 3.97
C GLY A 104 -8.85 11.23 2.93
N ASP A 105 -7.62 11.50 3.35
CA ASP A 105 -6.50 11.77 2.43
C ASP A 105 -6.20 10.56 1.55
N PHE A 106 -6.27 9.34 2.10
CA PHE A 106 -6.08 8.11 1.33
C PHE A 106 -7.21 7.88 0.32
N VAL A 107 -8.46 8.16 0.69
CA VAL A 107 -9.59 8.12 -0.25
C VAL A 107 -9.40 9.12 -1.38
N ASP A 108 -9.00 10.35 -1.09
CA ASP A 108 -8.74 11.37 -2.11
C ASP A 108 -7.57 10.97 -3.03
N LEU A 109 -6.51 10.34 -2.50
CA LEU A 109 -5.44 9.78 -3.34
C LEU A 109 -5.97 8.78 -4.34
N ILE A 110 -6.83 7.84 -3.91
CA ILE A 110 -7.44 6.84 -4.78
C ILE A 110 -8.29 7.52 -5.85
N GLU A 111 -9.17 8.46 -5.48
CA GLU A 111 -10.04 9.17 -6.41
C GLU A 111 -9.25 9.96 -7.45
N GLN A 112 -8.22 10.69 -7.02
CA GLN A 112 -7.37 11.50 -7.89
C GLN A 112 -6.47 10.66 -8.81
N ALA A 113 -5.95 9.53 -8.32
CA ALA A 113 -5.19 8.59 -9.14
C ALA A 113 -6.10 7.96 -10.21
N HIS A 114 -7.28 7.50 -9.80
CA HIS A 114 -8.26 6.92 -10.71
C HIS A 114 -8.75 7.91 -11.78
N ALA A 115 -8.95 9.19 -11.42
CA ALA A 115 -9.29 10.24 -12.38
C ALA A 115 -8.22 10.43 -13.48
N ARG A 116 -6.99 9.96 -13.24
CA ARG A 116 -5.86 9.98 -14.19
C ARG A 116 -5.60 8.64 -14.87
N GLY A 117 -6.43 7.63 -14.63
CA GLY A 117 -6.25 6.27 -15.13
C GLY A 117 -5.19 5.45 -14.36
N ILE A 118 -4.72 5.95 -13.21
CA ILE A 118 -3.66 5.33 -12.41
C ILE A 118 -4.32 4.49 -11.31
N ARG A 119 -4.00 3.18 -11.26
CA ARG A 119 -4.43 2.29 -10.17
C ARG A 119 -3.58 2.48 -8.92
N VAL A 120 -4.09 2.03 -7.78
CA VAL A 120 -3.35 2.02 -6.51
C VAL A 120 -3.42 0.63 -5.90
N ILE A 121 -2.27 0.07 -5.56
CA ILE A 121 -2.12 -1.08 -4.67
C ILE A 121 -1.30 -0.66 -3.45
N ALA A 122 -1.45 -1.39 -2.35
CA ALA A 122 -0.69 -1.17 -1.12
C ALA A 122 -0.19 -2.50 -0.58
N ASP A 123 0.96 -2.49 0.09
CA ASP A 123 1.45 -3.65 0.82
C ASP A 123 0.47 -4.08 1.90
N LEU A 124 0.36 -5.40 2.12
CA LEU A 124 -0.39 -5.96 3.23
C LEU A 124 0.51 -6.95 4.00
N VAL A 125 0.91 -6.56 5.21
CA VAL A 125 1.73 -7.41 6.08
C VAL A 125 0.83 -8.44 6.77
N MET A 126 0.83 -9.65 6.23
CA MET A 126 -0.03 -10.76 6.67
C MET A 126 0.58 -11.58 7.80
N ASN A 127 1.91 -11.67 7.86
CA ASN A 127 2.60 -12.64 8.70
C ASN A 127 2.66 -12.25 10.19
N HIS A 128 2.81 -10.96 10.48
CA HIS A 128 3.07 -10.45 11.82
C HIS A 128 2.49 -9.05 12.01
N THR A 129 2.42 -8.62 13.27
CA THR A 129 2.09 -7.24 13.67
C THR A 129 3.21 -6.68 14.54
N SER A 130 3.18 -5.37 14.80
CA SER A 130 3.97 -4.74 15.86
C SER A 130 3.66 -5.37 17.23
N ASP A 131 4.65 -5.38 18.13
CA ASP A 131 4.45 -5.69 19.55
C ASP A 131 3.55 -4.66 20.25
N GLN A 132 3.34 -3.48 19.66
CA GLN A 132 2.41 -2.48 20.16
C GLN A 132 0.97 -2.68 19.68
N HIS A 133 0.70 -3.67 18.83
CA HIS A 133 -0.66 -3.94 18.33
C HIS A 133 -1.58 -4.36 19.50
N PRO A 134 -2.83 -3.88 19.58
CA PRO A 134 -3.77 -4.24 20.65
C PRO A 134 -3.96 -5.75 20.84
N TRP A 135 -3.93 -6.50 19.75
CA TRP A 135 -3.97 -7.98 19.80
C TRP A 135 -2.78 -8.56 20.56
N PHE A 136 -1.55 -8.09 20.33
CA PHE A 136 -0.37 -8.59 21.04
C PHE A 136 -0.42 -8.22 22.52
N GLN A 137 -0.82 -6.99 22.82
CA GLN A 137 -0.99 -6.52 24.19
C GLN A 137 -2.06 -7.32 24.95
N ALA A 138 -3.17 -7.67 24.31
CA ALA A 138 -4.19 -8.52 24.91
C ALA A 138 -3.70 -9.97 25.06
N SER A 139 -3.09 -10.55 24.02
CA SER A 139 -2.57 -11.91 24.01
C SER A 139 -1.57 -12.16 25.15
N ARG A 140 -0.65 -11.21 25.39
CA ARG A 140 0.36 -11.34 26.44
C ARG A 140 -0.15 -11.07 27.87
N THR A 141 -1.27 -10.37 28.03
CA THR A 141 -1.80 -9.98 29.35
C THR A 141 -2.93 -10.89 29.83
N ASP A 142 -3.71 -11.46 28.90
CA ASP A 142 -4.74 -12.46 29.17
C ASP A 142 -4.60 -13.65 28.20
N PRO A 143 -3.72 -14.63 28.52
CA PRO A 143 -3.49 -15.79 27.67
C PRO A 143 -4.72 -16.69 27.49
N THR A 144 -5.72 -16.58 28.37
CA THR A 144 -6.98 -17.33 28.29
C THR A 144 -8.10 -16.56 27.58
N GLY A 145 -7.83 -15.30 27.23
CA GLY A 145 -8.77 -14.41 26.58
C GLY A 145 -8.91 -14.68 25.07
N PRO A 146 -9.74 -13.89 24.37
CA PRO A 146 -10.06 -14.10 22.96
C PRO A 146 -8.86 -13.93 22.01
N TYR A 147 -7.77 -13.30 22.47
CA TYR A 147 -6.55 -13.08 21.71
C TYR A 147 -5.37 -13.95 22.20
N GLY A 148 -5.58 -14.85 23.16
CA GLY A 148 -4.50 -15.67 23.73
C GLY A 148 -3.70 -16.40 22.66
N ASP A 149 -4.39 -17.07 21.73
CA ASP A 149 -3.79 -17.86 20.65
C ASP A 149 -3.61 -17.09 19.33
N PHE A 150 -3.64 -15.75 19.34
CA PHE A 150 -3.35 -14.95 18.13
C PHE A 150 -1.87 -14.98 17.73
N TYR A 151 -0.97 -15.32 18.67
CA TYR A 151 0.47 -15.38 18.45
C TYR A 151 1.00 -16.74 18.87
N MET A 152 2.20 -17.05 18.39
CA MET A 152 2.88 -18.30 18.71
C MET A 152 3.65 -18.14 20.02
N TRP A 153 3.08 -18.70 21.09
CA TRP A 153 3.72 -18.77 22.41
C TRP A 153 4.33 -20.15 22.66
N ASP A 154 5.45 -20.15 23.37
CA ASP A 154 6.07 -21.34 23.96
C ASP A 154 6.87 -20.96 25.21
N ASP A 155 6.99 -21.88 26.16
CA ASP A 155 7.77 -21.68 27.39
C ASP A 155 9.29 -21.70 27.12
N THR A 156 9.70 -22.19 25.95
CA THR A 156 11.10 -22.29 25.52
C THR A 156 11.33 -21.65 24.16
N ASP A 157 12.59 -21.34 23.86
CA ASP A 157 13.03 -20.84 22.55
C ASP A 157 13.40 -21.97 21.56
N THR A 158 13.04 -23.23 21.86
CA THR A 158 13.48 -24.42 21.09
C THR A 158 12.38 -25.13 20.30
N LYS A 159 11.13 -24.71 20.46
CA LYS A 159 9.96 -25.43 19.91
C LYS A 159 9.88 -25.42 18.39
N TYR A 160 10.37 -24.36 17.75
CA TYR A 160 10.34 -24.18 16.30
C TYR A 160 11.79 -24.12 15.78
N PRO A 161 12.14 -24.91 14.73
CA PRO A 161 13.51 -25.05 14.22
C PRO A 161 13.97 -23.88 13.35
#